data_AF-V2GKY0-F1
#
_entry.id   AF-V2GKY0-F1
#
_cell.length_a   1.000
_cell.length_b   1.000
_cell.length_c   1.000
_cell.angle_alpha   90.00
_cell.angle_beta   90.00
_cell.angle_gamma   90.00
#
_symmetry.space_group_name_H-M   'P 1'
#
loop_
_entity.id
_entity.type
_entity.pdbx_description
1 polymer ?
#
loop_
_entity_poly.entity_id
_entity_poly.type
_entity_poly.pdbx_seq_one_letter_code
_entity_poly.pdbx_strand_id
1 'polypeptide(L)'
;MADATNACAPVEQCWSRDNETFNCDSVDDLLDTYGDTLSAGDVVYVGEAHRPKAADLFRVDNVLDMIGEYAYEIGGDYAADFADSTPEAKAELEALIEGWIEKYLMPPRFYEVKNVREYVLTAFDFAGRQA
;
A
#
# COMPACT_ATOMS: atom_id res chain seq x y z
N MET A 1 29.88 -10.94 21.39
CA MET A 1 29.10 -10.72 20.16
C MET A 1 27.66 -10.99 20.53
N ALA A 2 26.84 -9.95 20.64
CA ALA A 2 25.42 -10.09 20.96
C ALA A 2 24.65 -10.14 19.65
N ASP A 3 23.98 -11.26 19.41
CA ASP A 3 23.10 -11.50 18.28
C ASP A 3 21.80 -10.74 18.54
N ALA A 4 21.64 -9.59 17.87
CA ALA A 4 20.41 -8.82 17.94
C ALA A 4 19.41 -9.49 17.00
N THR A 5 18.51 -10.29 17.59
CA THR A 5 17.33 -10.80 16.91
C THR A 5 16.59 -9.61 16.28
N ASN A 6 16.76 -9.45 14.97
CA ASN A 6 16.10 -8.44 14.16
C ASN A 6 14.62 -8.84 14.05
N ALA A 7 13.83 -8.55 15.08
CA ALA A 7 12.39 -8.71 15.03
C ALA A 7 11.84 -7.64 14.09
N CYS A 8 11.61 -8.03 12.83
CA CYS A 8 10.79 -7.26 11.91
C CYS A 8 9.44 -7.02 12.60
N ALA A 9 9.00 -5.76 12.64
CA ALA A 9 7.69 -5.42 13.22
C ALA A 9 6.61 -6.32 12.60
N PRO A 10 5.60 -6.75 13.37
CA PRO A 10 4.56 -7.63 12.85
C PRO A 10 3.89 -6.94 11.64
N VAL A 11 3.95 -7.60 10.49
CA VAL A 11 3.29 -7.14 9.27
C VAL A 11 1.79 -7.28 9.47
N GLU A 12 1.03 -6.25 9.11
CA GLU A 12 -0.42 -6.27 9.21
C GLU A 12 -1.00 -7.28 8.22
N GLN A 13 -1.85 -8.17 8.70
CA GLN A 13 -2.49 -9.17 7.87
C GLN A 13 -3.78 -8.62 7.27
N CYS A 14 -4.11 -9.13 6.10
CA CYS A 14 -5.41 -8.95 5.48
C CYS A 14 -5.90 -10.29 4.94
N TRP A 15 -7.20 -10.51 4.99
CA TRP A 15 -7.85 -11.76 4.68
C TRP A 15 -8.91 -11.55 3.60
N SER A 16 -9.04 -12.53 2.72
CA SER A 16 -9.96 -12.55 1.59
C SER A 16 -10.54 -13.95 1.41
N ARG A 17 -11.83 -14.04 1.07
CA ARG A 17 -12.46 -15.32 0.71
C ARG A 17 -12.22 -15.72 -0.75
N ASP A 18 -11.84 -14.78 -1.61
CA ASP A 18 -11.87 -14.94 -3.07
C ASP A 18 -10.57 -14.54 -3.78
N ASN A 19 -9.54 -14.12 -3.03
CA ASN A 19 -8.27 -13.62 -3.54
C ASN A 19 -8.36 -12.28 -4.29
N GLU A 20 -9.49 -11.57 -4.19
CA GLU A 20 -9.67 -10.26 -4.83
C GLU A 20 -9.93 -9.19 -3.79
N THR A 21 -10.85 -9.47 -2.86
CA THR A 21 -11.27 -8.50 -1.85
C THR A 21 -10.61 -8.83 -0.50
N PHE A 22 -9.46 -8.22 -0.24
CA PHE A 22 -8.79 -8.25 1.06
C PHE A 22 -9.35 -7.12 1.93
N ASN A 23 -10.36 -7.43 2.73
CA ASN A 23 -11.07 -6.43 3.54
C ASN A 23 -11.32 -6.86 4.98
N CYS A 24 -10.77 -8.00 5.39
CA CYS A 24 -10.87 -8.51 6.75
C CYS A 24 -9.49 -8.51 7.42
N ASP A 25 -9.40 -8.09 8.67
CA ASP A 25 -8.10 -7.93 9.36
C ASP A 25 -7.63 -9.24 10.03
N SER A 26 -8.49 -10.25 10.05
CA SER A 26 -8.23 -11.56 10.65
C SER A 26 -9.11 -12.65 10.04
N VAL A 27 -8.75 -13.91 10.28
CA VAL A 27 -9.64 -15.05 9.99
C VAL A 27 -10.96 -14.92 10.74
N ASP A 28 -10.93 -14.34 11.95
CA ASP A 28 -12.12 -14.17 12.75
C ASP A 28 -13.11 -13.19 12.14
N ASP A 29 -12.60 -12.05 11.65
CA ASP A 29 -13.37 -11.03 10.95
C ASP A 29 -13.90 -11.54 9.59
N LEU A 30 -13.11 -12.35 8.88
CA LEU A 30 -13.52 -13.03 7.65
C LEU A 30 -14.70 -13.98 7.91
N LEU A 31 -14.64 -14.76 8.99
CA LEU A 31 -15.70 -15.69 9.36
C LEU A 31 -16.92 -14.97 9.95
N ASP A 32 -16.76 -13.83 10.63
CA ASP A 32 -17.88 -12.98 11.05
C ASP A 32 -18.61 -12.37 9.84
N THR A 33 -17.87 -12.06 8.77
CA THR A 33 -18.40 -11.44 7.56
C THR A 33 -19.01 -12.45 6.58
N TYR A 34 -18.40 -13.62 6.42
CA TYR A 34 -18.74 -14.58 5.37
C TYR A 34 -19.03 -16.01 5.87
N GLY A 35 -19.13 -16.20 7.19
CA GLY A 35 -19.27 -17.52 7.82
C GLY A 35 -20.43 -18.35 7.29
N ASP A 36 -21.56 -17.73 6.92
CA ASP A 36 -22.74 -18.41 6.36
C ASP A 36 -22.47 -19.09 5.00
N THR A 37 -21.37 -18.72 4.33
CA THR A 37 -20.99 -19.21 2.99
C THR A 37 -19.72 -20.05 3.00
N LEU A 38 -19.08 -20.21 4.16
CA LEU A 38 -17.81 -20.89 4.31
C LEU A 38 -17.94 -22.13 5.20
N SER A 39 -17.10 -23.12 4.95
CA SER A 39 -17.04 -24.38 5.68
C SER A 39 -15.61 -24.84 5.90
N ALA A 40 -15.41 -25.72 6.88
CA ALA A 40 -14.12 -26.38 7.04
C ALA A 40 -13.76 -27.16 5.76
N GLY A 41 -12.55 -26.96 5.26
CA GLY A 41 -12.06 -27.48 3.98
C GLY A 41 -12.02 -26.43 2.86
N ASP A 42 -12.75 -25.31 2.99
CA ASP A 42 -12.68 -24.23 2.01
C ASP A 42 -11.33 -23.51 2.06
N VAL A 43 -10.88 -23.03 0.89
CA VAL A 43 -9.66 -22.25 0.76
C VAL A 43 -10.01 -20.77 0.82
N VAL A 44 -9.37 -20.06 1.75
CA VAL A 44 -9.36 -18.60 1.83
C VAL A 44 -7.93 -18.10 1.65
N TYR A 45 -7.74 -16.79 1.61
CA TYR A 45 -6.47 -16.16 1.30
C TYR A 45 -6.07 -15.21 2.42
N VAL A 46 -4.80 -15.24 2.80
CA VAL A 46 -4.20 -14.30 3.72
C VAL A 46 -2.99 -13.66 3.05
N GLY A 47 -2.90 -12.34 3.15
CA GLY A 47 -1.81 -11.55 2.62
C GLY A 47 -1.31 -10.53 3.65
N GLU A 48 -0.33 -9.75 3.21
CA GLU A 48 0.26 -8.65 3.97
C GLU A 48 -0.27 -7.31 3.45
N ALA A 49 -0.79 -6.48 4.35
CA ALA A 49 -1.27 -5.13 4.06
C ALA A 49 -0.11 -4.12 4.12
N HIS A 50 0.36 -3.68 2.96
CA HIS A 50 1.41 -2.67 2.84
C HIS A 50 0.80 -1.31 2.54
N ARG A 51 0.65 -0.46 3.57
CA ARG A 51 0.18 0.92 3.38
C ARG A 51 1.29 1.78 2.76
N PRO A 52 0.98 2.55 1.71
CA PRO A 52 1.96 3.44 1.10
C PRO A 52 2.36 4.54 2.07
N LYS A 53 3.60 5.01 1.95
CA LYS A 53 4.06 6.26 2.57
C LYS A 53 3.81 7.43 1.61
N ALA A 54 3.94 8.66 2.11
CA ALA A 54 3.87 9.86 1.26
C ALA A 54 4.82 9.76 0.05
N ALA A 55 6.05 9.32 0.31
CA ALA A 55 7.07 9.06 -0.69
C ALA A 55 6.67 7.99 -1.73
N ASP A 56 5.71 7.09 -1.47
CA ASP A 56 5.27 6.10 -2.47
C ASP A 56 4.21 6.65 -3.42
N LEU A 57 3.56 7.77 -3.05
CA LEU A 57 2.45 8.38 -3.80
C LEU A 57 2.90 9.49 -4.74
N PHE A 58 4.19 9.84 -4.71
CA PHE A 58 4.74 10.99 -5.39
C PHE A 58 6.13 10.70 -5.97
N ARG A 59 6.46 11.32 -7.10
CA ARG A 59 7.79 11.33 -7.70
C ARG A 59 8.06 12.73 -8.25
N VAL A 60 9.16 13.35 -7.82
CA VAL A 60 9.51 14.72 -8.23
C VAL A 60 9.74 14.85 -9.73
N ASP A 61 10.30 13.83 -10.36
CA ASP A 61 10.54 13.80 -11.81
C ASP A 61 9.24 13.95 -12.60
N ASN A 62 8.13 13.33 -12.16
CA ASN A 62 6.84 13.47 -12.84
C ASN A 62 6.33 14.93 -12.84
N VAL A 63 6.62 15.70 -11.79
CA VAL A 63 6.24 17.12 -11.73
C VAL A 63 7.11 17.95 -12.66
N LEU A 64 8.40 17.67 -12.70
CA LEU A 64 9.33 18.38 -13.59
C LEU A 64 9.02 18.08 -15.05
N ASP A 65 8.74 16.82 -15.39
CA ASP A 65 8.29 16.41 -16.71
C ASP A 65 7.02 17.18 -17.10
N MET A 66 6.01 17.21 -16.21
CA MET A 66 4.77 17.97 -16.45
C MET A 66 5.05 19.47 -16.66
N ILE A 67 5.93 20.08 -15.87
CA ILE A 67 6.33 21.49 -16.03
C ILE A 67 7.03 21.70 -17.39
N GLY A 68 7.91 20.78 -17.79
CA GLY A 68 8.60 20.82 -19.07
C GLY A 68 7.64 20.75 -20.24
N GLU A 69 6.65 19.86 -20.21
CA GLU A 69 5.61 19.76 -21.23
C GLU A 69 4.81 21.07 -21.36
N TYR A 70 4.39 21.67 -20.24
CA TYR A 70 3.70 22.97 -20.29
C TYR A 70 4.59 24.11 -20.78
N ALA A 71 5.89 24.07 -20.48
CA ALA A 71 6.84 25.04 -21.00
C ALA A 71 7.00 24.89 -22.52
N TYR A 72 7.06 23.65 -23.02
CA TYR A 72 7.10 23.33 -24.44
C TYR A 72 5.84 23.78 -25.18
N GLU A 73 4.64 23.59 -24.61
CA GLU A 73 3.39 24.09 -25.20
C GLU A 73 3.40 25.62 -25.42
N ILE A 74 4.15 26.36 -24.60
CA ILE A 74 4.23 27.83 -24.68
C ILE A 74 5.40 28.27 -25.57
N GLY A 75 6.59 27.70 -25.38
CA GLY A 75 7.84 28.14 -25.99
C GLY A 75 8.36 27.27 -27.12
N GLY A 76 7.73 26.11 -27.37
CA GLY A 76 8.23 25.09 -28.26
C GLY A 76 9.64 24.65 -27.89
N ASP A 77 10.45 24.39 -28.90
CA ASP A 77 11.85 23.95 -28.73
C ASP A 77 12.72 24.95 -27.94
N TYR A 78 12.31 26.23 -27.82
CA TYR A 78 13.02 27.22 -27.01
C TYR A 78 12.86 27.01 -25.49
N ALA A 79 11.96 26.12 -25.07
CA ALA A 79 11.70 25.81 -23.68
C ALA A 79 12.07 24.36 -23.30
N ALA A 80 12.77 23.64 -24.18
CA ALA A 80 13.05 22.21 -24.01
C ALA A 80 13.87 21.88 -22.74
N ASP A 81 14.69 22.81 -22.25
CA ASP A 81 15.54 22.69 -21.06
C ASP A 81 14.97 23.43 -19.84
N PHE A 82 13.75 23.97 -19.92
CA PHE A 82 13.19 24.82 -18.88
C PHE A 82 13.03 24.11 -17.53
N ALA A 83 12.70 22.82 -17.53
CA ALA A 83 12.50 22.01 -16.33
C ALA A 83 13.80 21.37 -15.81
N ASP A 84 14.95 21.61 -16.45
CA ASP A 84 16.22 21.08 -16.00
C ASP A 84 16.58 21.68 -14.63
N SER A 85 16.80 20.80 -13.65
CA SER A 85 17.05 21.21 -12.27
C SER A 85 18.22 20.43 -11.68
N THR A 86 18.96 21.06 -10.77
CA THR A 86 20.02 20.37 -10.03
C THR A 86 19.44 19.31 -9.07
N PRO A 87 20.22 18.28 -8.69
CA PRO A 87 19.76 17.28 -7.72
C PRO A 87 19.31 17.89 -6.38
N GLU A 88 19.95 18.97 -5.94
CA GLU A 88 19.59 19.66 -4.68
C GLU A 88 18.22 20.33 -4.79
N ALA A 89 17.91 20.97 -5.91
CA ALA A 89 16.60 21.57 -6.16
C ALA A 89 15.50 20.50 -6.26
N LYS A 90 15.80 19.34 -6.88
CA LYS A 90 14.89 18.18 -6.88
C LYS A 90 14.58 17.71 -5.47
N ALA A 91 15.62 17.54 -4.65
CA ALA A 91 15.47 17.10 -3.26
C ALA A 91 14.68 18.10 -2.41
N GLU A 92 14.88 19.41 -2.61
CA GLU A 92 14.10 20.45 -1.93
C GLU A 92 12.62 20.38 -2.30
N LEU A 93 12.31 20.25 -3.60
CA LEU A 93 10.93 20.14 -4.08
C LEU A 93 10.25 18.85 -3.59
N GLU A 94 10.99 17.74 -3.58
CA GLU A 94 10.52 16.45 -3.06
C GLU A 94 10.16 16.58 -1.57
N ALA A 95 11.05 17.11 -0.73
CA ALA A 95 10.79 17.32 0.68
C ALA A 95 9.61 18.27 0.94
N LEU A 96 9.44 19.31 0.11
CA LEU A 96 8.32 20.24 0.20
C LEU A 96 6.97 19.52 -0.02
N ILE A 97 6.89 18.68 -1.05
CA ILE A 97 5.65 17.99 -1.42
C ILE A 97 5.37 16.85 -0.43
N GLU A 98 6.38 16.08 -0.03
CA GLU A 98 6.24 15.05 1.00
C GLU A 98 5.71 15.65 2.31
N GLY A 99 6.33 16.74 2.79
CA GLY A 99 5.89 17.42 4.00
C GLY A 99 4.47 17.99 3.89
N TRP A 100 4.06 18.42 2.69
CA TRP A 100 2.68 18.84 2.46
C TRP A 100 1.69 17.66 2.51
N ILE A 101 2.03 16.53 1.88
CA ILE A 101 1.23 15.30 1.90
C ILE A 101 1.03 14.82 3.34
N GLU A 102 2.12 14.70 4.10
CA GLU A 102 2.06 14.24 5.50
C GLU A 102 1.23 15.16 6.39
N LYS A 103 1.26 16.47 6.13
CA LYS A 103 0.57 17.46 6.96
C LYS A 103 -0.92 17.57 6.66
N TYR A 104 -1.33 17.40 5.40
CA TYR A 104 -2.68 17.77 4.96
C TYR A 104 -3.49 16.63 4.38
N LEU A 105 -2.86 15.57 3.87
CA LEU A 105 -3.60 14.42 3.38
C LEU A 105 -3.90 13.45 4.52
N MET A 106 -5.06 12.80 4.44
CA MET A 106 -5.43 11.78 5.41
C MET A 106 -4.50 10.57 5.27
N PRO A 107 -4.20 9.85 6.38
CA PRO A 107 -3.48 8.59 6.31
C PRO A 107 -4.13 7.63 5.30
N PRO A 108 -3.35 6.87 4.50
CA PRO A 108 -3.89 5.93 3.53
C PRO A 108 -4.85 4.94 4.19
N ARG A 109 -6.09 4.92 3.68
CA ARG A 109 -7.10 3.92 4.05
C ARG A 109 -7.13 2.73 3.09
N PHE A 110 -6.10 2.66 2.25
CA PHE A 110 -5.89 1.61 1.25
C PHE A 110 -4.46 1.09 1.41
N TYR A 111 -4.22 -0.11 0.89
CA TYR A 111 -2.94 -0.78 0.94
C TYR A 111 -2.73 -1.63 -0.30
N GLU A 112 -1.48 -1.90 -0.61
CA GLU A 112 -1.09 -2.95 -1.55
C GLU A 112 -1.07 -4.29 -0.82
N VAL A 113 -1.63 -5.34 -1.43
CA VAL A 113 -1.59 -6.70 -0.87
C VAL A 113 -0.36 -7.42 -1.41
N LYS A 114 0.49 -7.94 -0.51
CA LYS A 114 1.67 -8.72 -0.88
C LYS A 114 1.66 -10.09 -0.22
N ASN A 115 2.52 -10.98 -0.74
CA ASN A 115 2.81 -12.29 -0.14
C ASN A 115 1.55 -13.12 0.17
N VAL A 116 0.59 -13.10 -0.77
CA VAL A 116 -0.66 -13.85 -0.60
C VAL A 116 -0.37 -15.35 -0.56
N ARG A 117 -1.01 -16.02 0.42
CA ARG A 117 -1.00 -17.47 0.56
C ARG A 117 -2.40 -18.01 0.78
N GLU A 118 -2.62 -19.22 0.30
CA GLU A 118 -3.83 -19.99 0.60
C GLU A 118 -3.83 -20.46 2.05
N TYR A 119 -5.02 -20.47 2.65
CA TYR A 119 -5.29 -20.96 3.99
C TYR A 119 -6.52 -21.87 3.91
N VAL A 120 -6.36 -23.14 4.25
CA VAL A 120 -7.48 -24.09 4.31
C VAL A 120 -8.15 -23.96 5.67
N LEU A 121 -9.42 -23.54 5.68
CA LEU A 121 -10.20 -23.44 6.90
C LEU A 121 -10.35 -24.80 7.56
N THR A 122 -10.17 -24.84 8.87
CA THR A 122 -10.29 -26.05 9.69
C THR A 122 -11.51 -25.96 10.59
N ALA A 123 -11.96 -27.08 11.14
CA ALA A 123 -13.04 -27.08 12.13
C ALA A 123 -12.70 -26.28 13.40
N PHE A 124 -11.42 -26.03 13.68
CA PHE A 124 -11.00 -25.20 14.81
C PHE A 124 -11.28 -23.72 14.59
N ASP A 125 -11.21 -23.23 13.35
CA ASP A 125 -11.46 -21.82 13.03
C ASP A 125 -12.94 -21.45 13.27
N PHE A 126 -13.83 -22.43 13.20
CA PHE A 126 -15.25 -22.30 13.52
C PHE A 126 -15.58 -22.56 15.00
N ALA A 127 -14.61 -23.06 15.80
CA ALA A 127 -14.89 -23.46 17.17
C ALA A 127 -15.25 -22.26 18.06
N GLY A 128 -16.44 -22.28 18.66
CA GLY A 128 -16.94 -21.19 19.51
C GLY A 128 -17.84 -20.19 18.79
N ARG A 129 -18.00 -20.32 17.47
CA ARG A 129 -18.99 -19.59 16.67
C ARG A 129 -20.24 -20.47 16.56
N GLN A 130 -21.37 -20.06 17.16
CA GLN A 130 -22.62 -20.83 17.04
C GLN A 130 -23.22 -20.61 15.65
N ALA A 131 -23.72 -21.71 15.07
CA ALA A 131 -24.37 -21.77 13.75
C ALA A 131 -25.69 -20.98 13.69
#